data_AF-A0AAU5ABF8-F1
#
_entry.id   AF-A0AAU5ABF8-F1
#
_cell.length_a   1.000
_cell.length_b   1.000
_cell.length_c   1.000
_cell.angle_alpha   90.00
_cell.angle_beta   90.00
_cell.angle_gamma   90.00
#
_symmetry.space_group_name_H-M   'P 1'
#
loop_
_entity.id
_entity.type
_entity.pdbx_description
1 polymer ?
#
loop_
_entity_poly.entity_id
_entity_poly.type
_entity_poly.pdbx_seq_one_letter_code
_entity_poly.pdbx_strand_id
1 'polypeptide(L)'
;MTNDRITEILSRPLSQELLARDLCRLAYVAKDGTPRNIPIAFAWNGKEAVMCTSKNAPKLASLRHNPAVAITIDTEVHPPKILLVRGTVELDEVDGIPEEYLEMNGSYTMTAEQRIEWEAEVRSLYDGMVRIVMTPTWAKLIDFETTLPSAVEELIQQRAERQQHSGNNERSDESTPSKS
;
A
#
# COMPACT_ATOMS: atom_id res chain seq x y z
N MET A 1 -10.96 8.91 -5.87
CA MET A 1 -11.72 7.73 -5.38
C MET A 1 -12.55 8.22 -4.20
N THR A 2 -13.77 7.74 -3.99
CA THR A 2 -14.58 8.15 -2.82
C THR A 2 -14.03 7.50 -1.54
N ASN A 3 -14.25 8.13 -0.38
CA ASN A 3 -13.82 7.56 0.90
C ASN A 3 -14.42 6.18 1.14
N ASP A 4 -15.72 5.99 0.86
CA ASP A 4 -16.38 4.69 1.00
C ASP A 4 -15.72 3.59 0.17
N ARG A 5 -15.26 3.93 -1.04
CA ARG A 5 -14.57 2.96 -1.90
C ARG A 5 -13.17 2.64 -1.40
N ILE A 6 -12.46 3.63 -0.86
CA ILE A 6 -11.15 3.40 -0.21
C ILE A 6 -11.34 2.50 1.00
N THR A 7 -12.29 2.82 1.87
CA THR A 7 -12.63 2.01 3.05
C THR A 7 -13.01 0.58 2.65
N GLU A 8 -13.87 0.39 1.66
CA GLU A 8 -14.24 -0.96 1.20
C GLU A 8 -13.02 -1.78 0.76
N ILE A 9 -12.12 -1.19 -0.04
CA ILE A 9 -10.91 -1.89 -0.49
C ILE A 9 -10.02 -2.24 0.69
N LEU A 10 -9.72 -1.26 1.56
CA LEU A 10 -8.83 -1.45 2.70
C LEU A 10 -9.41 -2.44 3.72
N SER A 11 -10.73 -2.53 3.85
CA SER A 11 -11.41 -3.47 4.76
C SER A 11 -11.52 -4.91 4.22
N ARG A 12 -11.06 -5.21 3.00
CA ARG A 12 -11.04 -6.59 2.48
C ARG A 12 -10.11 -7.47 3.33
N PRO A 13 -10.44 -8.77 3.53
CA PRO A 13 -9.61 -9.66 4.35
C PRO A 13 -8.13 -9.63 3.97
N LEU A 14 -7.81 -9.79 2.68
CA LEU A 14 -6.43 -9.75 2.20
C LEU A 14 -5.77 -8.37 2.35
N SER A 15 -6.54 -7.28 2.26
CA SER A 15 -5.98 -5.95 2.53
C SER A 15 -5.63 -5.79 4.00
N GLN A 16 -6.46 -6.30 4.91
CA GLN A 16 -6.17 -6.32 6.34
C GLN A 16 -4.95 -7.20 6.66
N GLU A 17 -4.82 -8.36 6.01
CA GLU A 17 -3.62 -9.21 6.14
C GLU A 17 -2.35 -8.48 5.69
N LEU A 18 -2.40 -7.75 4.58
CA LEU A 18 -1.27 -6.94 4.10
C LEU A 18 -1.00 -5.75 5.03
N LEU A 19 -2.02 -5.05 5.50
CA LEU A 19 -1.90 -3.92 6.44
C LEU A 19 -1.36 -4.33 7.81
N ALA A 20 -1.50 -5.60 8.19
CA ALA A 20 -0.95 -6.16 9.42
C ALA A 20 0.54 -6.57 9.31
N ARG A 21 1.17 -6.38 8.15
CA ARG A 21 2.61 -6.63 7.97
C ARG A 21 3.43 -5.44 8.47
N ASP A 22 4.70 -5.69 8.76
CA ASP A 22 5.55 -4.68 9.40
C ASP A 22 6.18 -3.69 8.43
N LEU A 23 6.31 -4.04 7.15
CA LEU A 23 7.11 -3.29 6.18
C LEU A 23 6.30 -2.86 4.96
N CYS A 24 6.41 -1.58 4.61
CA CYS A 24 5.93 -1.05 3.34
C CYS A 24 7.07 -0.41 2.54
N ARG A 25 6.82 -0.19 1.25
CA ARG A 25 7.73 0.50 0.34
C ARG A 25 7.17 1.90 0.13
N LEU A 26 7.79 2.89 0.76
CA LEU A 26 7.37 4.29 0.71
C LEU A 26 8.02 5.01 -0.46
N ALA A 27 7.19 5.47 -1.39
CA ALA A 27 7.56 6.36 -2.47
C ALA A 27 7.20 7.82 -2.15
N TYR A 28 8.16 8.72 -2.34
CA TYR A 28 7.98 10.16 -2.14
C TYR A 28 8.83 10.97 -3.13
N VAL A 29 8.49 12.24 -3.31
CA VAL A 29 9.27 13.18 -4.14
C VAL A 29 10.25 13.92 -3.23
N ALA A 30 11.54 13.84 -3.51
CA ALA A 30 12.50 14.65 -2.74
C ALA A 30 12.63 16.07 -3.28
N LYS A 31 13.34 16.92 -2.54
CA LYS A 31 13.44 18.37 -2.82
C LYS A 31 13.95 18.74 -4.21
N ASP A 32 14.70 17.87 -4.87
CA ASP A 32 15.17 18.10 -6.25
C ASP A 32 14.14 17.65 -7.33
N GLY A 33 12.95 17.23 -6.92
CA GLY A 33 11.87 16.79 -7.79
C GLY A 33 11.94 15.32 -8.23
N THR A 34 13.01 14.58 -7.93
CA THR A 34 13.14 13.18 -8.36
C THR A 34 12.44 12.20 -7.37
N PRO A 35 12.04 10.99 -7.81
CA PRO A 35 11.34 10.03 -6.95
C PRO A 35 12.31 9.24 -6.07
N ARG A 36 11.95 9.03 -4.81
CA ARG A 36 12.65 8.14 -3.86
C ARG A 36 11.72 6.99 -3.50
N ASN A 37 12.29 5.82 -3.32
CA ASN A 37 11.59 4.64 -2.82
C ASN A 37 12.44 3.98 -1.74
N ILE A 38 11.87 3.78 -0.55
CA ILE A 38 12.58 3.17 0.58
C ILE A 38 11.68 2.15 1.28
N PRO A 39 12.23 1.02 1.76
CA PRO A 39 11.55 0.20 2.75
C PRO A 39 11.46 0.97 4.06
N ILE A 40 10.31 0.90 4.73
CA ILE A 40 10.10 1.51 6.05
C ILE A 40 9.10 0.68 6.86
N ALA A 41 9.36 0.54 8.16
CA ALA A 41 8.41 -0.09 9.06
C ALA A 41 7.19 0.81 9.24
N PHE A 42 6.00 0.21 9.37
CA PHE A 42 4.76 0.96 9.57
C PHE A 42 3.79 0.19 10.48
N ALA A 43 2.83 0.93 11.02
CA ALA A 43 1.67 0.39 11.72
C ALA A 43 0.39 0.90 11.03
N TRP A 44 -0.65 0.08 11.00
CA TRP A 44 -1.98 0.46 10.54
C TRP A 44 -2.93 0.63 11.73
N ASN A 45 -3.44 1.83 11.95
CA ASN A 45 -4.32 2.14 13.10
C ASN A 45 -5.82 1.95 12.79
N GLY A 46 -6.17 1.35 11.65
CA GLY A 46 -7.55 1.23 11.16
C GLY A 46 -7.95 2.30 10.14
N LYS A 47 -7.22 3.41 10.06
CA LYS A 47 -7.55 4.55 9.17
C LYS A 47 -6.33 5.16 8.47
N GLU A 48 -5.20 5.22 9.16
CA GLU A 48 -3.95 5.82 8.71
C GLU A 48 -2.81 4.81 8.82
N ALA A 49 -1.84 4.95 7.91
CA ALA A 49 -0.56 4.25 8.01
C ALA A 49 0.44 5.16 8.72
N VAL A 50 0.95 4.71 9.86
CA VAL A 50 1.87 5.47 10.71
C VAL A 50 3.28 4.89 10.55
N MET A 51 4.24 5.73 10.16
CA MET A 51 5.64 5.35 10.11
C MET A 51 6.43 6.26 11.04
N CYS A 52 7.34 5.71 11.82
CA CYS A 52 8.14 6.48 12.78
C CYS A 52 9.58 6.62 12.29
N THR A 53 10.17 7.80 12.43
CA THR A 53 11.54 8.06 11.98
C THR A 53 12.25 9.08 12.88
N SER A 54 13.58 9.10 12.84
CA SER A 54 14.38 10.05 13.60
C SER A 54 14.19 11.49 13.09
N LYS A 55 14.28 12.48 13.99
CA LYS A 55 14.11 13.91 13.68
C LYS A 55 15.08 14.44 12.60
N ASN A 56 16.22 13.79 12.42
CA ASN A 56 17.23 14.14 11.41
C ASN A 56 17.06 13.42 10.05
N ALA A 57 16.00 12.64 9.85
CA ALA A 57 15.83 11.87 8.63
C ALA A 57 15.65 12.78 7.39
N PRO A 58 16.41 12.57 6.29
CA PRO A 58 16.41 13.46 5.13
C PRO A 58 15.05 13.54 4.42
N LYS A 59 14.25 12.48 4.52
CA LYS A 59 12.89 12.42 3.97
C LYS A 59 11.97 13.49 4.57
N LEU A 60 12.16 13.91 5.82
CA LEU A 60 11.28 14.87 6.49
C LEU A 60 11.25 16.23 5.79
N ALA A 61 12.41 16.73 5.35
CA ALA A 61 12.48 17.99 4.61
C ALA A 61 11.77 17.91 3.25
N SER A 62 11.74 16.71 2.66
CA SER A 62 11.04 16.45 1.39
C SER A 62 9.53 16.37 1.60
N LEU A 63 9.09 15.62 2.61
CA LEU A 63 7.69 15.44 2.96
C LEU A 63 7.02 16.74 3.42
N ARG A 64 7.77 17.63 4.09
CA ARG A 64 7.29 19.01 4.38
C ARG A 64 7.04 19.82 3.11
N HIS A 65 7.85 19.63 2.08
CA HIS A 65 7.72 20.36 0.82
C HIS A 65 6.62 19.77 -0.07
N ASN A 66 6.51 18.44 -0.09
CA ASN A 66 5.48 17.73 -0.83
C ASN A 66 4.97 16.54 0.01
N PRO A 67 3.77 16.65 0.61
CA PRO A 67 3.22 15.62 1.47
C PRO A 67 2.60 14.44 0.70
N ALA A 68 2.54 14.49 -0.63
CA ALA A 68 1.99 13.40 -1.43
C ALA A 68 2.95 12.20 -1.46
N VAL A 69 2.43 11.03 -1.10
CA VAL A 69 3.20 9.77 -1.05
C VAL A 69 2.41 8.62 -1.67
N ALA A 70 3.12 7.53 -1.96
CA ALA A 70 2.52 6.23 -2.19
C ALA A 70 3.22 5.18 -1.33
N ILE A 71 2.46 4.19 -0.86
CA ILE A 71 3.00 3.00 -0.21
C ILE A 71 2.57 1.75 -0.98
N THR A 72 3.48 0.79 -1.07
CA THR A 72 3.18 -0.57 -1.53
C THR A 72 3.43 -1.55 -0.39
N ILE A 73 2.46 -2.43 -0.16
CA ILE A 73 2.60 -3.56 0.75
C ILE A 73 2.34 -4.83 -0.06
N ASP A 74 3.36 -5.66 -0.20
CA ASP A 74 3.33 -6.83 -1.07
C ASP A 74 4.03 -8.04 -0.46
N THR A 75 3.73 -9.20 -1.05
CA THR A 75 4.38 -10.48 -0.80
C THR A 75 5.24 -10.90 -1.99
N GLU A 76 6.34 -11.58 -1.72
CA GLU A 76 7.29 -12.04 -2.74
C GLU A 76 6.91 -13.42 -3.34
N VAL A 77 5.89 -14.08 -2.80
CA VAL A 77 5.42 -15.43 -3.22
C VAL A 77 4.45 -15.34 -4.39
N HIS A 78 4.53 -16.26 -5.37
CA HIS A 78 3.66 -16.27 -6.53
C HIS A 78 2.33 -17.02 -6.29
N PRO A 79 1.16 -16.47 -6.70
CA PRO A 79 0.98 -15.11 -7.22
C PRO A 79 1.12 -14.05 -6.12
N PRO A 80 1.79 -12.92 -6.40
CA PRO A 80 2.00 -11.89 -5.38
C PRO A 80 0.68 -11.25 -5.00
N LYS A 81 0.55 -10.93 -3.72
CA LYS A 81 -0.57 -10.15 -3.18
C LYS A 81 -0.05 -8.73 -2.97
N ILE A 82 -0.75 -7.75 -3.53
CA ILE A 82 -0.24 -6.37 -3.62
C ILE A 82 -1.34 -5.40 -3.20
N LEU A 83 -1.05 -4.59 -2.19
CA LEU A 83 -1.85 -3.44 -1.81
C LEU A 83 -1.09 -2.17 -2.17
N LEU A 84 -1.67 -1.41 -3.09
CA LEU A 84 -1.18 -0.10 -3.51
C LEU A 84 -2.02 0.97 -2.83
N VAL A 85 -1.39 1.90 -2.12
CA VAL A 85 -2.09 3.02 -1.48
C VAL A 85 -1.39 4.33 -1.82
N ARG A 86 -2.17 5.37 -2.13
CA ARG A 86 -1.68 6.74 -2.25
C ARG A 86 -2.31 7.57 -1.16
N GLY A 87 -1.61 8.59 -0.72
CA GLY A 87 -2.09 9.43 0.37
C GLY A 87 -1.33 10.73 0.50
N THR A 88 -1.73 11.48 1.51
CA THR A 88 -1.00 12.66 2.00
C THR A 88 -0.53 12.37 3.41
N VAL A 89 0.67 12.84 3.74
CA VAL A 89 1.22 12.68 5.09
C VAL A 89 1.13 13.97 5.89
N GLU A 90 0.86 13.81 7.17
CA GLU A 90 1.15 14.79 8.20
C GLU A 90 2.41 14.34 8.95
N LEU A 91 3.22 15.31 9.38
CA LEU A 91 4.43 15.06 10.15
C LEU A 91 4.19 15.55 11.57
N ASP A 92 4.13 14.61 12.49
CA ASP A 92 3.86 14.88 13.89
C ASP A 92 5.10 14.56 14.73
N GLU A 93 5.74 15.61 15.22
CA GLU A 93 6.93 15.48 16.06
C GLU A 93 6.51 15.19 17.50
N VAL A 94 7.08 14.14 18.08
CA VAL A 94 6.79 13.72 19.45
C VAL A 94 8.05 13.63 20.29
N ASP A 95 7.89 13.87 21.58
CA ASP A 95 8.95 13.65 22.57
C ASP A 95 9.06 12.16 22.88
N GLY A 96 10.30 11.65 22.95
CA GLY A 96 10.58 10.24 23.16
C GLY A 96 10.18 9.32 21.99
N ILE A 97 9.90 8.06 22.32
CA ILE A 97 9.63 6.99 21.36
C ILE A 97 8.11 6.75 21.27
N PRO A 98 7.49 6.89 20.08
CA PRO A 98 6.09 6.55 19.87
C PRO A 98 5.81 5.07 20.16
N GLU A 99 4.60 4.76 20.65
CA GLU A 99 4.17 3.37 20.88
C GLU A 99 4.16 2.57 19.57
N GLU A 100 3.74 3.20 18.48
CA GLU A 100 3.70 2.59 17.15
C GLU A 100 5.11 2.11 16.71
N TYR A 101 6.17 2.84 17.08
CA TYR A 101 7.55 2.44 16.79
C TYR A 101 7.94 1.17 17.55
N LEU A 102 7.51 1.04 18.81
CA LEU A 102 7.80 -0.12 19.66
C LEU A 102 6.98 -1.35 19.22
N GLU A 103 5.76 -1.14 18.74
CA GLU A 103 4.89 -2.18 18.19
C GLU A 103 5.45 -2.74 16.88
N MET A 104 5.75 -1.88 15.89
CA MET A 104 6.20 -2.32 14.57
C MET A 104 7.57 -3.00 14.57
N ASN A 105 8.43 -2.69 15.56
CA ASN A 105 9.72 -3.37 15.75
C ASN A 105 9.62 -4.58 16.69
N GLY A 106 8.42 -4.94 17.16
CA GLY A 106 8.18 -6.13 17.98
C GLY A 106 7.97 -7.41 17.20
N SER A 107 7.84 -7.36 15.87
CA SER A 107 7.67 -8.54 15.04
C SER A 107 8.96 -9.36 14.85
N TYR A 108 10.12 -8.78 15.17
CA TYR A 108 11.36 -9.52 15.29
C TYR A 108 11.28 -10.49 16.46
N THR A 109 11.67 -11.74 16.25
CA THR A 109 11.75 -12.74 17.32
C THR A 109 12.85 -12.35 18.32
N MET A 110 12.46 -11.59 19.35
CA MET A 110 13.31 -11.22 20.49
C MET A 110 12.79 -11.92 21.75
N THR A 111 13.69 -12.40 22.60
CA THR A 111 13.30 -12.81 23.96
C THR A 111 12.89 -11.59 24.80
N ALA A 112 12.21 -11.80 25.93
CA ALA A 112 11.82 -10.73 26.82
C ALA A 112 13.04 -9.90 27.31
N GLU A 113 14.17 -10.56 27.55
CA GLU A 113 15.42 -9.92 27.96
C GLU A 113 16.02 -9.08 26.84
N GLN A 114 16.08 -9.63 25.62
CA GLN A 114 16.57 -8.89 24.44
C GLN A 114 15.71 -7.66 24.15
N ARG A 115 14.39 -7.76 24.37
CA ARG A 115 13.47 -6.65 24.20
C ARG A 115 13.77 -5.50 25.17
N ILE A 116 14.04 -5.80 26.44
CA ILE A 116 14.41 -4.79 27.45
C ILE A 116 15.70 -4.06 27.05
N GLU A 117 16.72 -4.81 26.63
CA GLU A 117 18.00 -4.23 26.21
C GLU A 117 17.84 -3.34 24.97
N TRP A 118 17.12 -3.82 23.95
CA TRP A 118 16.83 -3.04 22.75
C TRP A 118 16.04 -1.78 23.04
N GLU A 119 15.01 -1.83 23.89
CA GLU A 119 14.26 -0.62 24.26
C GLU A 119 15.15 0.38 25.00
N ALA A 120 16.06 -0.08 25.86
CA ALA A 120 17.01 0.79 26.53
C ALA A 120 17.97 1.47 25.52
N GLU A 121 18.49 0.71 24.54
CA GLU A 121 19.33 1.27 23.47
C GLU A 121 18.58 2.29 22.62
N VAL A 122 17.36 1.98 22.18
CA VAL A 122 16.50 2.89 21.41
C VAL A 122 16.26 4.19 22.18
N ARG A 123 15.92 4.10 23.47
CA ARG A 123 15.69 5.27 24.32
C ARG A 123 16.97 6.06 24.61
N SER A 124 18.14 5.42 24.55
CA SER A 124 19.43 6.11 24.67
C SER A 124 19.80 6.91 23.42
N LEU A 125 19.30 6.50 22.25
CA LEU A 125 19.66 7.06 20.96
C LEU A 125 18.74 8.22 20.54
N TYR A 126 17.45 8.14 20.83
CA TYR A 126 16.46 9.11 20.37
C TYR A 126 15.83 9.89 21.54
N ASP A 127 15.99 11.22 21.50
CA ASP A 127 15.32 12.18 22.37
C ASP A 127 13.88 12.50 21.92
N GLY A 128 13.56 12.18 20.67
CA GLY A 128 12.22 12.19 20.11
C GLY A 128 12.21 11.67 18.68
N MET A 129 11.01 11.51 18.13
CA MET A 129 10.80 11.03 16.78
C MET A 129 9.77 11.86 16.03
N VAL A 130 9.63 11.59 14.73
CA VAL A 130 8.56 12.12 13.91
C VAL A 130 7.70 10.97 13.41
N ARG A 131 6.40 11.05 13.70
CA ARG A 131 5.38 10.21 13.11
C ARG A 131 4.99 10.79 11.76
N ILE A 132 5.16 9.98 10.72
CA ILE A 132 4.69 10.24 9.36
C ILE A 132 3.32 9.56 9.27
N VAL A 133 2.25 10.33 9.39
CA VAL A 133 0.87 9.84 9.44
C VAL A 133 0.24 9.98 8.06
N MET A 134 0.13 8.87 7.33
CA MET A 134 -0.43 8.87 5.98
C MET A 134 -1.94 8.63 6.02
N THR A 135 -2.71 9.60 5.50
CA THR A 135 -4.13 9.44 5.20
C THR A 135 -4.31 8.94 3.76
N PRO A 136 -4.97 7.78 3.53
CA PRO A 136 -5.25 7.27 2.19
C PRO A 136 -6.19 8.18 1.39
N THR A 137 -5.85 8.43 0.12
CA THR A 137 -6.67 9.15 -0.87
C THR A 137 -7.03 8.29 -2.08
N TRP A 138 -6.40 7.12 -2.20
CA TRP A 138 -6.67 6.11 -3.21
C TRP A 138 -6.09 4.77 -2.77
N ALA A 139 -6.75 3.66 -3.11
CA ALA A 139 -6.24 2.31 -2.84
C ALA A 139 -6.55 1.37 -4.02
N LYS A 140 -5.71 0.33 -4.18
CA LYS A 140 -5.99 -0.80 -5.05
C LYS A 140 -5.38 -2.08 -4.49
N LEU A 141 -6.20 -3.11 -4.37
CA LEU A 141 -5.77 -4.48 -4.12
C LEU A 141 -5.59 -5.21 -5.45
N ILE A 142 -4.55 -6.02 -5.55
CA ILE A 142 -4.29 -6.96 -6.65
C ILE A 142 -3.93 -8.30 -6.03
N ASP A 143 -4.71 -9.33 -6.35
CA ASP A 143 -4.55 -10.69 -5.81
C ASP A 143 -4.50 -11.78 -6.88
N PHE A 144 -4.72 -11.41 -8.16
CA PHE A 144 -4.78 -12.30 -9.32
C PHE A 144 -5.89 -13.35 -9.28
N GLU A 145 -6.84 -13.23 -8.36
CA GLU A 145 -7.98 -14.13 -8.19
C GLU A 145 -9.29 -13.35 -8.34
N THR A 146 -9.44 -12.28 -7.55
CA THR A 146 -10.63 -11.42 -7.54
C THR A 146 -10.36 -10.03 -8.10
N THR A 147 -9.09 -9.62 -8.15
CA THR A 147 -8.63 -8.31 -8.60
C THR A 147 -7.36 -8.44 -9.44
N LEU A 148 -7.32 -7.71 -10.55
CA LEU A 148 -6.22 -7.77 -11.50
C LEU A 148 -5.59 -6.38 -11.69
N PRO A 149 -4.37 -6.30 -12.26
CA PRO A 149 -3.87 -5.04 -12.79
C PRO A 149 -4.86 -4.47 -13.82
N SER A 150 -5.11 -3.15 -13.82
CA SER A 150 -6.19 -2.58 -14.64
C SER A 150 -5.97 -2.80 -16.13
N ALA A 151 -4.73 -2.73 -16.60
CA ALA A 151 -4.38 -3.06 -17.97
C ALA A 151 -4.76 -4.51 -18.35
N VAL A 152 -4.66 -5.47 -17.41
CA VAL A 152 -5.06 -6.85 -17.65
C VAL A 152 -6.58 -7.00 -17.69
N GLU A 153 -7.30 -6.30 -16.80
CA GLU A 153 -8.78 -6.24 -16.81
C GLU A 153 -9.29 -5.72 -18.16
N GLU A 154 -8.69 -4.62 -18.65
CA GLU A 154 -9.01 -4.03 -19.95
C GLU A 154 -8.78 -5.02 -21.11
N LEU A 155 -7.66 -5.75 -21.10
CA LEU A 155 -7.36 -6.74 -22.14
C LEU A 155 -8.34 -7.93 -22.13
N ILE A 156 -8.77 -8.39 -20.94
CA ILE A 156 -9.78 -9.45 -20.81
C ILE A 156 -11.11 -8.97 -21.40
N GLN A 157 -11.52 -7.74 -21.07
CA GLN A 157 -12.75 -7.14 -21.59
C GLN A 157 -12.71 -7.03 -23.12
N GLN A 158 -11.63 -6.48 -23.68
CA GLN A 158 -11.45 -6.38 -25.13
C GLN A 158 -11.47 -7.75 -25.82
N ARG A 159 -10.92 -8.79 -25.19
CA ARG A 159 -10.98 -10.15 -25.72
C ARG A 159 -12.41 -10.69 -25.76
N ALA A 160 -13.18 -10.48 -24.69
CA ALA A 160 -14.58 -10.90 -24.62
C ALA A 160 -15.43 -10.19 -25.70
N GLU A 161 -15.23 -8.89 -25.88
CA GLU A 161 -15.91 -8.10 -26.92
C GLU A 161 -15.61 -8.62 -28.33
N ARG A 162 -14.34 -8.94 -28.63
CA ARG A 162 -13.96 -9.54 -29.93
C ARG A 162 -14.65 -10.88 -30.17
N GLN A 163 -14.71 -11.74 -29.15
CA GLN A 163 -15.32 -13.06 -29.27
C GLN A 163 -16.85 -12.99 -29.46
N GLN A 164 -17.51 -12.03 -28.80
CA GLN A 164 -18.95 -11.78 -29.00
C GLN A 164 -19.26 -11.28 -30.41
N HIS A 165 -18.44 -10.38 -30.95
CA HIS A 165 -18.61 -9.88 -32.32
C HIS A 165 -18.41 -10.97 -33.38
N SER A 166 -17.41 -11.84 -33.22
CA SER A 166 -17.20 -12.98 -34.13
C SER A 166 -18.37 -13.99 -34.09
N GLY A 167 -18.86 -14.33 -32.89
CA GLY A 167 -19.95 -15.31 -32.75
C GLY A 167 -21.36 -14.79 -33.14
N ASN A 168 -21.56 -13.48 -33.22
CA ASN A 168 -22.78 -12.89 -33.78
C ASN A 168 -22.76 -12.88 -35.32
N ASN A 169 -21.59 -12.70 -35.93
CA ASN A 169 -21.44 -12.69 -37.38
C ASN A 169 -21.65 -14.10 -37.99
N GLU A 170 -21.24 -15.16 -37.28
CA GLU A 170 -21.47 -16.55 -37.70
C GLU A 170 -22.95 -16.97 -37.60
N ARG A 171 -23.71 -16.42 -36.63
CA ARG A 171 -25.15 -16.74 -36.45
C ARG A 171 -26.09 -16.04 -37.43
N SER A 172 -25.67 -14.93 -38.04
CA SER A 172 -26.46 -14.26 -39.09
C SER A 172 -26.43 -15.02 -40.41
N ASP A 173 -25.35 -15.75 -40.72
CA ASP A 173 -25.19 -16.46 -42.00
C ASP A 173 -25.97 -17.79 -42.08
N GLU A 174 -26.35 -18.39 -40.95
CA GLU A 174 -27.15 -19.64 -40.94
C GLU A 174 -28.67 -19.43 -41.12
N SER A 175 -29.15 -18.18 -41.17
CA SER A 175 -30.59 -17.88 -41.11
C SER A 175 -31.31 -17.72 -42.46
N THR A 176 -30.72 -18.17 -43.58
CA THR A 176 -31.39 -18.14 -44.89
C THR A 176 -32.12 -19.47 -45.15
N PRO A 177 -33.48 -19.56 -45.08
CA PRO A 177 -34.17 -20.78 -45.44
C PRO A 177 -34.29 -20.82 -46.96
N SER A 178 -33.70 -21.85 -47.58
CA SER A 178 -33.96 -22.23 -48.96
C SER A 178 -35.46 -22.49 -49.15
N LYS A 179 -36.17 -21.55 -49.78
CA LYS A 179 -37.50 -21.81 -50.33
C LYS A 179 -37.35 -22.29 -51.77
N SER A 180 -37.94 -23.46 -51.98
CA SER A 180 -38.23 -24.20 -53.22
C SER A 180 -38.69 -23.35 -54.39
#